data_AF-A0A355BNH1-F1
#
_entry.id   AF-A0A355BNH1-F1
#
_cell.length_a   1.000
_cell.length_b   1.000
_cell.length_c   1.000
_cell.angle_alpha   90.00
_cell.angle_beta   90.00
_cell.angle_gamma   90.00
#
_symmetry.space_group_name_H-M   'P 1'
#
loop_
_entity.id
_entity.type
_entity.pdbx_description
1 polymer ?
#
loop_
_entity_poly.entity_id
_entity_poly.type
_entity_poly.pdbx_seq_one_letter_code
_entity_poly.pdbx_strand_id
1 'polypeptide(L)'
;MAVLEPDGVLSVLRNPQAEPLTKQDMLVAGRHKGMPTEVIVDGEVIHDNLQQRGLTEKWLRDHLRAFNVEFVGEVALATVDDNGQLYVDTYNDGLEKRGELHNLAAKQGVRGYADAHPLQEKPQSTYERKLADYNLQKAEKDSYPQVPKKK
;
A
#
# COMPACT_ATOMS: atom_id res chain seq x y z
N MET A 1 17.45 8.14 -25.43
CA MET A 1 18.05 9.42 -25.00
C MET A 1 18.24 9.37 -23.49
N ALA A 2 19.24 10.03 -22.94
CA ALA A 2 19.38 10.16 -21.49
C ALA A 2 19.68 11.61 -21.12
N VAL A 3 19.11 12.10 -20.03
CA VAL A 3 19.26 13.46 -19.51
C VAL A 3 19.61 13.37 -18.03
N LEU A 4 20.70 14.03 -17.62
CA LEU A 4 21.08 14.16 -16.22
C LEU A 4 20.49 15.48 -15.67
N GLU A 5 19.63 15.35 -14.68
CA GLU A 5 18.95 16.47 -14.02
C GLU A 5 19.87 17.12 -12.96
N PRO A 6 19.66 18.42 -12.63
CA PRO A 6 20.54 19.15 -11.71
C PRO A 6 20.60 18.59 -10.28
N ASP A 7 19.59 17.83 -9.89
CA ASP A 7 19.52 17.09 -8.62
C ASP A 7 20.29 15.75 -8.66
N GLY A 8 20.91 15.43 -9.80
CA GLY A 8 21.68 14.21 -10.02
C GLY A 8 20.86 13.01 -10.52
N VAL A 9 19.57 13.18 -10.80
CA VAL A 9 18.72 12.10 -11.33
C VAL A 9 18.96 11.92 -12.83
N LEU A 10 19.20 10.68 -13.26
CA LEU A 10 19.35 10.34 -14.68
C LEU A 10 18.02 9.85 -15.24
N SER A 11 17.41 10.64 -16.12
CA SER A 11 16.19 10.30 -16.85
C SER A 11 16.53 9.67 -18.20
N VAL A 12 16.04 8.44 -18.45
CA VAL A 12 16.30 7.68 -19.69
C VAL A 12 15.01 7.46 -20.47
N LEU A 13 14.97 7.95 -21.70
CA LEU A 13 13.92 7.64 -22.67
C LEU A 13 14.26 6.32 -23.38
N ARG A 14 13.38 5.33 -23.24
CA ARG A 14 13.54 3.97 -23.79
C ARG A 14 13.31 3.97 -25.31
N ASN A 15 13.85 2.95 -25.98
CA ASN A 15 13.50 2.67 -27.37
C ASN A 15 12.01 2.25 -27.42
N PRO A 16 11.19 2.76 -28.35
CA PRO A 16 9.78 2.38 -28.49
C PRO A 16 9.54 0.86 -28.52
N GLN A 17 10.45 0.06 -29.09
CA GLN A 17 10.32 -1.41 -29.13
C GLN A 17 10.57 -2.09 -27.78
N ALA A 18 11.11 -1.36 -26.80
CA ALA A 18 11.38 -1.82 -25.44
C ALA A 18 10.51 -1.11 -24.38
N GLU A 19 9.56 -0.29 -24.82
CA GLU A 19 8.56 0.30 -23.94
C GLU A 19 7.49 -0.73 -23.56
N PRO A 20 7.04 -0.77 -22.31
CA PRO A 20 5.89 -1.58 -21.93
C PRO A 20 4.63 -1.05 -22.65
N LEU A 21 3.75 -1.97 -23.04
CA LEU A 21 2.48 -1.61 -23.69
C LEU A 21 1.65 -0.69 -22.78
N THR A 22 1.19 0.42 -23.35
CA THR A 22 0.22 1.29 -22.70
C THR A 22 -1.20 0.77 -22.94
N LYS A 23 -2.17 1.24 -22.15
CA LYS A 23 -3.59 0.95 -22.39
C LYS A 23 -4.06 1.46 -23.76
N GLN A 24 -3.47 2.55 -24.25
CA GLN A 24 -3.76 3.10 -25.58
C GLN A 24 -3.28 2.15 -26.68
N ASP A 25 -2.08 1.57 -26.55
CA ASP A 25 -1.54 0.58 -27.51
C ASP A 25 -2.42 -0.68 -27.58
N MET A 26 -3.04 -1.05 -26.46
CA MET A 26 -3.94 -2.20 -26.37
C MET A 26 -5.39 -1.89 -26.77
N LEU A 27 -5.73 -0.62 -27.05
CA LEU A 27 -7.12 -0.16 -27.29
C LEU A 27 -8.09 -0.56 -26.17
N VAL A 28 -7.59 -0.68 -24.92
CA VAL A 28 -8.42 -1.01 -23.76
C VAL A 28 -8.84 0.27 -23.07
N ALA A 29 -10.14 0.40 -22.79
CA ALA A 29 -10.66 1.53 -22.03
C ALA A 29 -9.98 1.59 -20.65
N GLY A 30 -9.34 2.72 -20.35
CA GLY A 30 -8.86 3.00 -19.01
C GLY A 30 -10.05 3.20 -18.08
N ARG A 31 -10.10 2.47 -16.96
CA ARG A 31 -10.88 2.95 -15.81
C ARG A 31 -10.21 4.20 -15.29
N HIS A 32 -10.94 5.31 -15.24
CA HIS A 32 -10.52 6.48 -14.48
C HIS A 32 -10.37 6.05 -13.03
N LYS A 33 -9.16 6.22 -12.51
CA LYS A 33 -8.85 6.03 -11.09
C LYS A 33 -8.65 7.44 -10.55
N GLY A 34 -9.73 8.06 -10.09
CA GLY A 34 -9.66 9.33 -9.39
C GLY A 34 -9.03 9.17 -8.01
N MET A 35 -8.72 10.30 -7.40
CA MET A 35 -8.15 10.30 -6.06
C MET A 35 -9.24 9.91 -5.04
N PRO A 36 -8.91 9.06 -4.05
CA PRO A 36 -9.82 8.81 -2.93
C PRO A 36 -10.16 10.14 -2.24
N THR A 37 -11.39 10.26 -1.76
CA THR A 37 -11.81 11.41 -0.93
C THR A 37 -11.80 11.00 0.52
N GLU A 38 -11.23 11.85 1.36
CA GLU A 38 -11.23 11.72 2.81
C GLU A 38 -12.64 11.95 3.36
N VAL A 39 -13.15 11.01 4.15
CA VAL A 39 -14.47 11.10 4.78
C VAL A 39 -14.38 11.17 6.30
N ILE A 40 -13.25 10.73 6.88
CA ILE A 40 -12.91 10.92 8.29
C ILE A 40 -11.43 11.28 8.38
N VAL A 41 -11.09 12.30 9.15
CA VAL A 41 -9.71 12.66 9.51
C VAL A 41 -9.69 12.99 11.00
N ASP A 42 -8.72 12.45 11.73
CA ASP A 42 -8.52 12.66 13.15
C ASP A 42 -9.77 12.41 14.02
N GLY A 43 -10.58 11.43 13.63
CA GLY A 43 -11.82 11.07 14.34
C GLY A 43 -13.02 11.97 14.04
N GLU A 44 -12.89 12.92 13.11
CA GLU A 44 -13.96 13.83 12.69
C GLU A 44 -14.47 13.52 11.28
N VAL A 45 -15.79 13.51 11.11
CA VAL A 45 -16.42 13.26 9.80
C VAL A 45 -16.36 14.53 8.93
N ILE A 46 -15.83 14.39 7.71
CA ILE A 46 -15.81 15.47 6.72
C ILE A 46 -17.12 15.46 5.93
N HIS A 47 -18.12 16.21 6.40
CA HIS A 47 -19.48 16.19 5.88
C HIS A 47 -19.58 16.68 4.42
N ASP A 48 -18.82 17.72 4.07
CA ASP A 48 -18.79 18.25 2.71
C ASP A 48 -18.34 17.20 1.69
N ASN A 49 -17.40 16.34 2.09
CA ASN A 49 -16.87 15.28 1.25
C ASN A 49 -17.88 14.13 1.08
N LEU A 50 -18.63 13.79 2.14
CA LEU A 50 -19.76 12.87 2.04
C LEU A 50 -20.82 13.41 1.07
N GLN A 51 -21.20 14.68 1.20
CA GLN A 51 -22.19 15.31 0.34
C GLN A 51 -21.74 15.34 -1.13
N GLN A 52 -20.49 15.73 -1.40
CA GLN A 52 -19.93 15.73 -2.75
C GLN A 52 -19.92 14.34 -3.39
N ARG A 53 -19.75 13.29 -2.60
CA ARG A 53 -19.84 11.89 -3.06
C ARG A 53 -21.27 11.32 -3.05
N GLY A 54 -22.28 12.10 -2.65
CA GLY A 54 -23.67 11.63 -2.54
C GLY A 54 -23.86 10.57 -1.45
N LEU A 55 -22.97 10.54 -0.45
CA LEU A 55 -22.98 9.58 0.65
C LEU A 55 -23.66 10.21 1.87
N THR A 56 -24.27 9.36 2.70
CA THR A 56 -24.90 9.79 3.95
C THR A 56 -24.02 9.41 5.13
N GLU A 57 -24.17 10.12 6.24
CA GLU A 57 -23.51 9.73 7.49
C GLU A 57 -23.95 8.33 7.95
N LYS A 58 -25.20 7.95 7.68
CA LYS A 58 -25.68 6.58 7.93
C LYS A 58 -24.88 5.55 7.14
N TRP A 59 -24.64 5.79 5.85
CA TRP A 59 -23.80 4.93 5.02
C TRP A 59 -22.42 4.74 5.64
N LEU A 60 -21.79 5.84 6.08
CA LEU A 60 -20.46 5.80 6.70
C LEU A 60 -20.47 4.97 7.99
N ARG A 61 -21.42 5.21 8.89
CA ARG A 61 -21.55 4.45 10.15
C ARG A 61 -21.82 2.97 9.92
N ASP A 62 -22.65 2.61 8.95
CA ASP A 62 -22.94 1.21 8.61
C ASP A 62 -21.68 0.51 8.09
N HIS A 63 -20.86 1.19 7.29
CA HIS A 63 -19.62 0.63 6.76
C HIS A 63 -18.54 0.51 7.83
N LEU A 64 -18.37 1.50 8.71
CA LEU A 64 -17.42 1.46 9.83
C LEU A 64 -17.66 0.24 10.75
N ARG A 65 -18.92 -0.13 10.99
CA ARG A 65 -19.26 -1.31 11.79
C ARG A 65 -18.73 -2.61 11.19
N ALA A 66 -18.60 -2.71 9.86
CA ALA A 66 -18.01 -3.87 9.20
C ALA A 66 -16.50 -4.00 9.47
N PHE A 67 -15.86 -2.91 9.91
CA PHE A 67 -14.47 -2.86 10.37
C PHE A 67 -14.35 -2.93 11.90
N ASN A 68 -15.43 -3.31 12.61
CA ASN A 68 -15.49 -3.35 14.07
C ASN A 68 -15.25 -1.98 14.75
N VAL A 69 -15.49 -0.88 14.05
CA VAL A 69 -15.41 0.48 14.59
C VAL A 69 -16.79 0.90 15.10
N GLU A 70 -16.89 1.20 16.39
CA GLU A 70 -18.15 1.66 17.00
C GLU A 70 -18.26 3.19 17.00
N PHE A 71 -17.14 3.87 17.26
CA PHE A 71 -17.07 5.32 17.36
C PHE A 71 -16.15 5.91 16.30
N VAL A 72 -16.57 7.00 15.66
CA VAL A 72 -15.77 7.71 14.65
C VAL A 72 -14.43 8.17 15.23
N GLY A 73 -14.39 8.54 16.51
CA GLY A 73 -13.17 8.96 17.21
C GLY A 73 -12.06 7.90 17.28
N GLU A 74 -12.35 6.63 16.95
CA GLU A 74 -11.34 5.56 16.86
C GLU A 74 -10.57 5.59 15.53
N VAL A 75 -11.08 6.32 14.53
CA VAL A 75 -10.56 6.35 13.16
C VAL A 75 -9.58 7.52 13.00
N ALA A 76 -8.35 7.22 12.62
CA ALA A 76 -7.36 8.24 12.27
C ALA A 76 -7.62 8.78 10.85
N LEU A 77 -7.93 7.89 9.91
CA LEU A 77 -8.22 8.25 8.53
C LEU A 77 -9.23 7.28 7.91
N ALA A 78 -10.22 7.80 7.19
CA ALA A 78 -11.01 6.99 6.27
C ALA A 78 -11.16 7.68 4.93
N THR A 79 -11.03 6.91 3.85
CA THR A 79 -11.16 7.42 2.47
C THR A 79 -12.10 6.55 1.65
N VAL A 80 -12.77 7.16 0.67
CA VAL A 80 -13.63 6.47 -0.29
C VAL A 80 -13.08 6.64 -1.70
N ASP A 81 -12.86 5.53 -2.39
CA ASP A 81 -12.42 5.54 -3.79
C ASP A 81 -13.59 5.71 -4.77
N ASP A 82 -13.28 5.81 -6.06
CA ASP A 82 -14.30 5.97 -7.12
C ASP A 82 -15.15 4.72 -7.37
N ASN A 83 -14.76 3.58 -6.80
CA ASN A 83 -15.58 2.37 -6.81
C ASN A 83 -16.51 2.29 -5.60
N GLY A 84 -16.49 3.31 -4.71
CA GLY A 84 -17.25 3.33 -3.47
C GLY A 84 -16.65 2.43 -2.38
N GLN A 85 -15.38 2.02 -2.50
CA GLN A 85 -14.70 1.23 -1.48
C GLN A 85 -14.22 2.14 -0.35
N LEU A 86 -14.59 1.79 0.89
CA LEU A 86 -14.12 2.45 2.09
C LEU A 86 -12.81 1.82 2.56
N TYR A 87 -11.79 2.66 2.71
CA TYR A 87 -10.57 2.35 3.45
C TYR A 87 -10.66 2.99 4.84
N VAL A 88 -10.21 2.29 5.87
CA VAL A 88 -10.26 2.72 7.28
C VAL A 88 -8.93 2.42 7.94
N ASP A 89 -8.36 3.44 8.58
CA ASP A 89 -7.20 3.38 9.45
C ASP A 89 -7.63 3.86 10.85
N THR A 90 -7.30 3.10 11.88
CA THR A 90 -7.73 3.34 13.27
C THR A 90 -6.53 3.55 14.16
N TYR A 91 -6.66 4.39 15.18
CA TYR A 91 -5.56 4.65 16.13
C TYR A 91 -5.01 3.40 16.83
N ASN A 92 -5.83 2.34 16.96
CA ASN A 92 -5.48 1.12 17.67
C ASN A 92 -5.42 -0.10 16.75
N ASP A 93 -4.85 0.05 15.56
CA ASP A 93 -4.63 -1.06 14.61
C ASP A 93 -3.32 -1.84 14.87
N GLY A 94 -2.58 -1.46 15.91
CA GLY A 94 -1.32 -2.07 16.29
C GLY A 94 -0.13 -1.70 15.41
N LEU A 95 -0.25 -0.70 14.52
CA LEU A 95 0.88 -0.17 13.76
C LEU A 95 1.92 0.52 14.67
N GLU A 96 1.50 1.19 15.75
CA GLU A 96 2.43 1.75 16.75
C GLU A 96 3.35 0.66 17.33
N LYS A 97 2.79 -0.51 17.66
CA LYS A 97 3.56 -1.66 18.17
C LYS A 97 4.57 -2.17 17.14
N ARG A 98 4.28 -2.04 15.84
CA ARG A 98 5.23 -2.38 14.77
C ARG A 98 6.38 -1.36 14.69
N GLY A 99 6.11 -0.07 14.89
CA GLY A 99 7.13 0.97 14.99
C GLY A 99 8.06 0.79 16.19
N GLU A 100 7.52 0.38 17.34
CA GLU A 100 8.31 0.05 18.53
C GLU A 100 9.21 -1.18 18.33
N LEU A 101 8.69 -2.24 17.68
CA LEU A 101 9.47 -3.42 17.31
C LEU A 101 10.62 -3.07 16.36
N HIS A 102 10.41 -2.13 15.42
CA HIS A 102 11.46 -1.63 14.52
C HIS A 102 12.60 -0.95 15.30
N ASN A 103 12.26 -0.06 16.23
CA ASN A 103 13.24 0.64 17.07
C ASN A 103 13.99 -0.31 18.02
N LEU A 104 13.35 -1.39 18.48
CA LEU A 104 13.98 -2.41 19.30
C LEU A 104 14.93 -3.29 18.47
N ALA A 105 14.53 -3.69 17.26
CA ALA A 105 15.35 -4.48 16.33
C ALA A 105 16.63 -3.73 15.93
N ALA A 106 16.52 -2.44 15.59
CA ALA A 106 17.66 -1.59 15.28
C ALA A 106 18.66 -1.47 16.46
N LYS A 107 18.15 -1.35 17.70
CA LYS A 107 18.98 -1.30 18.92
C LYS A 107 19.71 -2.61 19.22
N GLN A 108 19.21 -3.75 18.72
CA GLN A 108 19.82 -5.06 18.91
C GLN A 108 20.62 -5.55 17.68
N GLY A 109 20.83 -4.69 16.69
CA GLY A 109 21.57 -5.05 15.47
C GLY A 109 20.84 -6.07 14.58
N VAL A 110 19.52 -6.21 14.76
CA VAL A 110 18.67 -7.12 13.99
C VAL A 110 18.02 -6.32 12.86
N ARG A 111 18.12 -6.79 11.60
CA ARG A 111 17.39 -6.20 10.47
C ARG A 111 15.89 -6.25 10.75
N GLY A 112 15.26 -5.08 10.83
CA GLY A 112 13.83 -4.95 11.12
C GLY A 112 12.98 -5.16 9.87
N TYR A 113 11.71 -5.52 10.06
CA TYR A 113 10.74 -5.80 8.99
C TYR A 113 10.45 -4.63 8.04
N ALA A 114 10.93 -3.41 8.30
CA ALA A 114 10.81 -2.27 7.36
C ALA A 114 11.64 -2.46 6.08
N ASP A 115 12.64 -3.35 6.12
CA ASP A 115 13.42 -3.76 4.95
C ASP A 115 12.66 -4.79 4.09
N ALA A 116 11.57 -5.36 4.63
CA ALA A 116 10.67 -6.26 3.94
C ALA A 116 9.41 -5.50 3.48
N HIS A 117 9.57 -4.81 2.34
CA HIS A 117 8.53 -4.33 1.42
C HIS A 117 7.20 -3.83 2.02
N PRO A 118 7.02 -2.50 2.15
CA PRO A 118 5.69 -1.92 2.28
C PRO A 118 4.96 -2.07 0.94
N LEU A 119 3.66 -2.38 0.98
CA LEU A 119 2.73 -2.30 -0.16
C LEU A 119 3.06 -3.22 -1.35
N GLN A 120 3.02 -4.55 -1.17
CA GLN A 120 2.71 -5.39 -2.33
C GLN A 120 1.22 -5.25 -2.62
N GLU A 121 0.87 -4.49 -3.67
CA GLU A 121 -0.46 -4.55 -4.25
C GLU A 121 -0.86 -6.03 -4.42
N LYS A 122 -2.10 -6.40 -4.06
CA LYS A 122 -2.57 -7.78 -4.24
C LYS A 122 -2.31 -8.19 -5.69
N PRO A 123 -1.60 -9.31 -5.95
CA PRO A 123 -1.23 -9.71 -7.29
C PRO A 123 -2.48 -9.80 -8.18
N GLN A 124 -2.48 -8.99 -9.23
CA GLN A 124 -3.63 -8.75 -10.11
C GLN A 124 -3.86 -9.92 -11.06
N SER A 125 -2.93 -10.88 -11.12
CA SER A 125 -2.99 -12.07 -11.97
C SER A 125 -2.47 -13.34 -11.30
N THR A 126 -2.97 -14.49 -11.75
CA THR A 126 -2.51 -15.83 -11.36
C THR A 126 -1.01 -16.05 -11.60
N TYR A 127 -0.44 -15.41 -12.62
CA TYR A 127 0.99 -15.51 -12.92
C TYR A 127 1.85 -14.79 -11.87
N GLU A 128 1.44 -13.59 -11.48
CA GLU A 128 2.12 -12.78 -10.48
C GLU A 128 2.10 -13.46 -9.10
N ARG A 129 1.00 -14.15 -8.75
CA ARG A 129 0.91 -15.00 -7.56
C ARG A 129 1.99 -16.08 -7.56
N LYS A 130 2.08 -16.86 -8.65
CA LYS A 130 3.09 -17.93 -8.77
C LYS A 130 4.52 -17.41 -8.69
N LEU A 131 4.77 -16.23 -9.26
CA LEU A 131 6.10 -15.62 -9.25
C LEU A 131 6.48 -15.11 -7.86
N ALA A 132 5.53 -14.51 -7.13
CA ALA A 132 5.70 -14.10 -5.74
C ALA A 132 5.99 -15.31 -4.84
N ASP A 133 5.22 -16.39 -4.98
CA ASP A 133 5.41 -17.63 -4.22
C ASP A 133 6.79 -18.26 -4.48
N TYR A 134 7.23 -18.26 -5.74
CA TYR A 134 8.55 -18.76 -6.13
C TYR A 134 9.69 -17.93 -5.53
N ASN A 135 9.57 -16.60 -5.60
CA ASN A 135 10.59 -15.69 -5.07
C ASN A 135 10.66 -15.75 -3.54
N LEU A 136 9.53 -15.94 -2.86
CA LEU A 136 9.49 -16.12 -1.40
C LEU A 136 10.20 -17.41 -0.97
N GLN A 137 9.90 -18.53 -1.61
CA GLN A 137 10.57 -19.82 -1.33
C GLN A 137 12.07 -19.75 -1.59
N LYS A 138 12.49 -19.00 -2.62
CA LYS A 138 13.90 -18.78 -2.92
C LYS A 138 14.59 -17.93 -1.85
N ALA A 139 13.95 -16.84 -1.41
CA ALA A 139 14.47 -15.97 -0.36
C ALA A 139 14.57 -16.69 1.00
N GLU A 140 13.59 -17.54 1.35
CA GLU A 140 13.65 -18.36 2.56
C GLU A 140 14.81 -19.36 2.53
N LYS A 141 15.11 -19.92 1.35
CA LYS A 141 16.22 -20.86 1.18
C LYS A 141 17.58 -20.19 1.27
N ASP A 142 17.68 -18.93 0.85
CA ASP A 142 18.91 -18.13 0.86
C ASP A 142 19.18 -17.43 2.21
N SER A 143 18.20 -17.41 3.13
CA SER A 143 18.26 -16.70 4.43
C SER A 143 18.69 -17.55 5.64
N TYR A 144 18.91 -18.86 5.48
CA TYR A 144 19.41 -19.70 6.59
C TYR A 144 20.91 -19.43 6.88
N PRO A 145 21.30 -19.14 8.14
CA PRO A 145 22.70 -18.95 8.49
C PRO A 145 23.48 -20.26 8.34
N GLN A 146 24.51 -20.25 7.49
CA GLN A 146 25.45 -21.37 7.37
C GLN A 146 26.29 -21.44 8.66
N VAL A 147 25.97 -22.41 9.54
CA VAL A 147 26.72 -22.64 10.77
C VAL A 147 28.17 -23.05 10.39
N PRO A 148 29.21 -22.35 10.88
CA PRO A 148 30.59 -22.70 10.54
C PRO A 148 30.94 -24.08 11.11
N LYS A 149 31.41 -24.98 10.25
CA LYS A 149 31.89 -26.30 10.65
C LYS A 149 33.13 -26.13 11.55
N LYS A 150 33.04 -26.55 12.81
CA LYS A 150 34.19 -26.60 13.73
C LYS A 150 35.21 -27.61 13.19
N LYS A 151 36.48 -27.18 13.12
CA LYS A 151 37.65 -28.05 12.88
C LYS A 151 37.99 -28.83 14.13
#